data_AF-A0A930WG71-F1
#
_entry.id   AF-A0A930WG71-F1
#
_cell.length_a   1.000
_cell.length_b   1.000
_cell.length_c   1.000
_cell.angle_alpha   90.00
_cell.angle_beta   90.00
_cell.angle_gamma   90.00
#
_symmetry.space_group_name_H-M   'P 1'
#
loop_
_entity.id
_entity.type
_entity.pdbx_description
1 polymer ?
#
loop_
_entity_poly.entity_id
_entity_poly.type
_entity_poly.pdbx_seq_one_letter_code
_entity_poly.pdbx_strand_id
1 'polypeptide(L)'
;MEKFYYSITLLFLSRQGYWNNSNNVKELSLIQLTYKYFLSSIALVFIFLIAKSEIYNILKENQIWGILSYFELATILVPAILLLGILYENIYVLKTKTESTMRIFFNITGREFWNIVFFKNLILVLPILVIIFFYNISLGIFACLLVFLLNNIFFIPKIRYVRPRFKKSFSMSYLLSVVDGLTVFKAITIPVFSTFMFMFMWLVLPDFLGIDTTNKVMILNTALFSGTVFFSNKGINFYFLTLNKDFPYLKAVGINLNKFIKKRIWSLNVISILVPATSLYFFLNYLGYGFIDIFLFLFGVSLAYFLCQGVQMIEVLLFREYHFRDAKELEAFSLPLKMRVTMYIIRFLPILVCLLVNQIRIFGFLTQILLNIIYIGIVYFSLYRYTIIQVIKGDNNVHFIHEKYFKILRFGRQT
;
A
#
# COMPACT_ATOMS: atom_id res chain seq x y z
N MET A 1 -1.31 -24.47 -32.22
CA MET A 1 0.07 -24.21 -31.72
C MET A 1 0.54 -22.81 -32.08
N GLU A 2 0.44 -22.37 -33.33
CA GLU A 2 0.83 -21.02 -33.76
C GLU A 2 0.12 -19.89 -33.00
N LYS A 3 -1.21 -19.95 -32.88
CA LYS A 3 -2.01 -18.98 -32.12
C LYS A 3 -1.51 -18.81 -30.68
N PHE A 4 -1.15 -19.91 -30.02
CA PHE A 4 -0.62 -19.91 -28.65
C PHE A 4 0.78 -19.27 -28.58
N TYR A 5 1.67 -19.63 -29.51
CA TYR A 5 3.01 -19.08 -29.63
C TYR A 5 3.00 -17.56 -29.84
N TYR A 6 2.20 -17.05 -30.77
CA TYR A 6 2.06 -15.61 -31.01
C TYR A 6 1.47 -14.88 -29.80
N SER A 7 0.49 -15.49 -29.14
CA SER A 7 -0.14 -14.90 -27.95
C SER A 7 0.83 -14.75 -26.78
N ILE A 8 1.68 -15.76 -26.52
CA ILE A 8 2.73 -15.65 -25.50
C ILE A 8 3.75 -14.60 -25.90
N THR A 9 4.18 -14.57 -27.16
CA THR A 9 5.17 -13.61 -27.66
C THR A 9 4.70 -12.16 -27.43
N LEU A 10 3.43 -11.87 -27.74
CA LEU A 10 2.81 -10.58 -27.50
C LEU A 10 2.73 -10.21 -26.02
N LEU A 11 2.51 -11.17 -25.12
CA LEU A 11 2.55 -10.90 -23.68
C LEU A 11 3.95 -10.56 -23.17
N PHE A 12 5.00 -11.16 -23.75
CA PHE A 12 6.38 -10.80 -23.41
C PHE A 12 6.80 -9.45 -24.02
N LEU A 13 6.34 -9.13 -25.24
CA LEU A 13 6.58 -7.83 -25.88
C LEU A 13 5.84 -6.69 -25.16
N SER A 14 4.58 -6.90 -24.77
CA SER A 14 3.82 -5.90 -23.99
C SER A 14 4.47 -5.60 -22.64
N ARG A 15 5.08 -6.62 -22.03
CA ARG A 15 5.94 -6.46 -20.85
C ARG A 15 7.18 -5.63 -21.19
N GLN A 16 7.92 -5.90 -22.26
CA GLN A 16 9.10 -5.10 -22.61
C GLN A 16 8.80 -3.62 -22.90
N GLY A 17 7.74 -3.33 -23.65
CA GLY A 17 7.36 -1.96 -24.00
C GLY A 17 7.03 -1.07 -22.79
N TYR A 18 6.79 -1.66 -21.63
CA TYR A 18 6.54 -0.93 -20.39
C TYR A 18 7.81 -0.57 -19.61
N TRP A 19 8.86 -1.40 -19.70
CA TRP A 19 10.12 -1.20 -18.97
C TRP A 19 11.15 -0.40 -19.78
N ASN A 20 10.90 -0.21 -21.08
CA ASN A 20 11.77 0.56 -21.95
C ASN A 20 11.13 1.92 -22.20
N ASN A 21 11.79 3.02 -21.80
CA ASN A 21 11.34 4.39 -22.06
C ASN A 21 11.34 4.78 -23.56
N SER A 22 11.66 3.84 -24.45
CA SER A 22 11.71 4.04 -25.90
C SER A 22 10.35 3.73 -26.54
N ASN A 23 9.85 4.62 -27.40
CA ASN A 23 8.63 4.41 -28.18
C ASN A 23 8.71 3.23 -29.18
N ASN A 24 9.88 2.60 -29.31
CA ASN A 24 10.12 1.52 -30.26
C ASN A 24 10.23 0.18 -29.53
N VAL A 25 9.26 -0.71 -29.75
CA VAL A 25 9.35 -2.10 -29.35
C VAL A 25 10.12 -2.84 -30.45
N LYS A 26 11.26 -3.46 -30.11
CA LYS A 26 11.99 -4.32 -31.06
C LYS A 26 11.18 -5.59 -31.27
N GLU A 27 10.90 -5.94 -32.52
CA GLU A 27 10.30 -7.24 -32.86
C GLU A 27 11.30 -8.35 -32.52
N LEU A 28 11.07 -9.03 -31.40
CA LEU A 28 11.88 -10.13 -30.93
C LEU A 28 11.07 -11.42 -30.99
N SER A 29 11.73 -12.51 -31.41
CA SER A 29 11.14 -13.84 -31.35
C SER A 29 10.95 -14.30 -29.89
N LEU A 30 10.01 -15.23 -29.65
CA LEU A 30 9.77 -15.77 -28.31
C LEU A 30 11.04 -16.35 -27.68
N ILE A 31 11.88 -17.00 -28.48
CA ILE A 31 13.16 -17.58 -28.05
C ILE A 31 14.07 -16.47 -27.51
N GLN A 32 14.21 -15.36 -28.23
CA GLN A 32 15.00 -14.21 -27.78
C GLN A 32 14.41 -13.53 -26.53
N LEU A 33 13.11 -13.63 -26.29
CA LEU A 33 12.47 -13.08 -25.10
C LEU A 33 12.63 -13.99 -23.87
N THR A 34 12.76 -15.30 -24.09
CA THR A 34 12.67 -16.30 -23.01
C THR A 34 14.00 -17.00 -22.68
N TYR A 35 15.01 -16.97 -23.57
CA TYR A 35 16.27 -17.71 -23.39
C TYR A 35 16.98 -17.41 -22.07
N LYS A 36 16.90 -16.17 -21.57
CA LYS A 36 17.53 -15.77 -20.30
C LYS A 36 16.99 -16.56 -19.11
N TYR A 37 15.68 -16.83 -19.09
CA TYR A 37 15.05 -17.61 -18.03
C TYR A 37 15.46 -19.08 -18.12
N PHE A 38 15.47 -19.66 -19.33
CA PHE A 38 15.90 -21.05 -19.51
C PHE A 38 17.39 -21.28 -19.23
N LEU A 39 18.27 -20.42 -19.76
CA LEU A 39 19.71 -20.53 -19.51
C LEU A 39 20.06 -20.31 -18.03
N SER A 40 19.44 -19.33 -17.36
CA SER A 40 19.66 -19.14 -15.93
C SER A 40 19.18 -20.34 -15.11
N SER A 41 18.02 -20.90 -15.44
CA SER A 41 17.54 -22.14 -14.82
C SER A 41 18.51 -23.31 -15.02
N ILE A 42 19.00 -23.53 -16.24
CA ILE A 42 19.95 -24.61 -16.55
C ILE A 42 21.29 -24.38 -15.80
N ALA A 43 21.82 -23.16 -15.85
CA ALA A 43 23.03 -22.80 -15.14
C ALA A 43 22.90 -23.01 -13.62
N LEU A 44 21.77 -22.62 -13.04
CA LEU A 44 21.48 -22.87 -11.61
C LEU A 44 21.46 -24.37 -11.29
N VAL A 45 20.85 -25.21 -12.14
CA VAL A 45 20.89 -26.66 -11.95
C VAL A 45 22.32 -27.18 -11.93
N PHE A 46 23.18 -26.76 -12.86
CA PHE A 46 24.58 -27.18 -12.89
C PHE A 46 25.39 -26.70 -11.68
N ILE A 47 25.26 -25.42 -11.31
CA ILE A 47 25.91 -24.85 -10.12
C ILE A 47 25.50 -25.65 -8.88
N PHE A 48 24.21 -25.94 -8.75
CA PHE A 48 23.68 -26.68 -7.62
C PHE A 48 23.99 -28.17 -7.65
N LEU A 49 24.31 -28.77 -8.79
CA LEU A 49 24.81 -30.15 -8.84
C LEU A 49 26.25 -30.25 -8.33
N ILE A 50 27.08 -29.24 -8.62
CA ILE A 50 28.51 -29.25 -8.32
C ILE A 50 28.79 -28.73 -6.89
N ALA A 51 28.19 -27.59 -6.52
CA ALA A 51 28.55 -26.85 -5.30
C ALA A 51 27.48 -26.94 -4.20
N LYS A 52 26.60 -27.95 -4.24
CA LYS A 52 25.47 -28.08 -3.29
C LYS A 52 25.91 -27.99 -1.83
N SER A 53 26.86 -28.82 -1.45
CA SER A 53 27.33 -28.98 -0.08
C SER A 53 28.01 -27.72 0.41
N GLU A 54 28.86 -27.11 -0.42
CA GLU A 54 29.57 -25.87 -0.13
C GLU A 54 28.60 -24.70 0.08
N ILE A 55 27.62 -24.53 -0.82
CA ILE A 55 26.60 -23.48 -0.70
C ILE A 55 25.75 -23.68 0.57
N TYR A 56 25.37 -24.93 0.88
CA TYR A 56 24.61 -25.23 2.09
C TYR A 56 25.39 -24.90 3.36
N ASN A 57 26.66 -25.28 3.41
CA ASN A 57 27.51 -25.02 4.57
C ASN A 57 27.71 -23.52 4.77
N ILE A 58 28.01 -22.76 3.70
CA ILE A 58 28.15 -21.30 3.75
C ILE A 58 26.86 -20.63 4.24
N LEU A 59 25.69 -21.05 3.75
CA LEU A 59 24.41 -20.46 4.14
C LEU A 59 23.97 -20.86 5.56
N LYS A 60 24.43 -22.01 6.06
CA LYS A 60 24.08 -22.52 7.39
C LYS A 60 25.01 -21.99 8.48
N GLU A 61 26.30 -21.84 8.18
CA GLU A 61 27.33 -21.33 9.10
C GLU A 61 27.17 -19.84 9.36
N ASN A 62 26.76 -19.09 8.33
CA ASN A 62 26.53 -17.67 8.47
C ASN A 62 25.11 -17.42 8.99
N GLN A 63 25.00 -16.59 10.02
CA GLN A 63 23.73 -16.18 10.62
C GLN A 63 23.52 -14.69 10.47
N ILE A 64 22.29 -14.29 10.15
CA ILE A 64 21.89 -12.89 10.27
C ILE A 64 21.56 -12.64 11.74
N TRP A 65 22.38 -11.80 12.36
CA TRP A 65 22.17 -11.29 13.73
C TRP A 65 22.04 -12.41 14.80
N GLY A 66 22.58 -13.60 14.53
CA GLY A 66 22.59 -14.73 15.46
C GLY A 66 21.27 -15.48 15.64
N ILE A 67 20.23 -15.18 14.84
CA ILE A 67 18.86 -15.70 15.07
C ILE A 67 18.43 -16.69 13.99
N LEU A 68 18.65 -16.33 12.72
CA LEU A 68 18.32 -17.18 11.58
C LEU A 68 19.58 -17.37 10.75
N SER A 69 19.84 -18.62 10.37
CA SER A 69 20.82 -18.89 9.32
C SER A 69 20.37 -18.24 8.01
N TYR A 70 21.32 -17.82 7.16
CA TYR A 70 20.97 -17.36 5.81
C TYR A 70 20.19 -18.43 5.04
N PHE A 71 20.42 -19.71 5.38
CA PHE A 71 19.65 -20.84 4.89
C PHE A 71 18.16 -20.75 5.24
N GLU A 72 17.80 -20.59 6.52
CA GLU A 72 16.40 -20.46 6.94
C GLU A 72 15.74 -19.22 6.33
N LEU A 73 16.46 -18.10 6.27
CA LEU A 73 15.97 -16.89 5.60
C LEU A 73 15.71 -17.11 4.11
N ALA A 74 16.60 -17.79 3.40
CA ALA A 74 16.40 -18.12 1.99
C ALA A 74 15.17 -19.02 1.79
N THR A 75 14.96 -20.02 2.66
CA THR A 75 13.79 -20.90 2.57
C THR A 75 12.45 -20.19 2.76
N ILE A 76 12.41 -19.06 3.47
CA ILE A 76 11.20 -18.25 3.67
C ILE A 76 11.06 -17.17 2.59
N LEU A 77 12.14 -16.42 2.34
CA LEU A 77 12.11 -15.27 1.44
C LEU A 77 11.93 -15.67 -0.02
N VAL A 78 12.55 -16.75 -0.47
CA VAL A 78 12.49 -17.16 -1.89
C VAL A 78 11.04 -17.51 -2.30
N PRO A 79 10.27 -18.31 -1.53
CA PRO A 79 8.84 -18.50 -1.79
C PRO A 79 8.00 -17.21 -1.69
N ALA A 80 8.33 -16.31 -0.76
CA ALA A 80 7.62 -15.03 -0.62
C ALA A 80 7.83 -14.12 -1.84
N ILE A 81 9.06 -14.04 -2.37
CA ILE A 81 9.39 -13.30 -3.58
C ILE A 81 8.66 -13.89 -4.79
N LEU A 82 8.59 -15.23 -4.89
CA LEU A 82 7.82 -15.92 -5.93
C LEU A 82 6.34 -15.52 -5.89
N LEU A 83 5.75 -15.53 -4.69
CA LEU A 83 4.34 -15.17 -4.49
C LEU A 83 4.07 -13.71 -4.88
N LEU A 84 4.90 -12.78 -4.41
CA LEU A 84 4.79 -11.36 -4.74
C LEU A 84 4.97 -11.09 -6.23
N GLY A 85 5.93 -11.78 -6.88
CA GLY A 85 6.19 -11.66 -8.31
C GLY A 85 4.99 -12.09 -9.16
N ILE A 86 4.37 -13.23 -8.83
CA ILE A 86 3.19 -13.74 -9.55
C ILE A 86 1.98 -12.82 -9.34
N LEU A 87 1.75 -12.37 -8.10
CA LEU A 87 0.68 -11.41 -7.80
C LEU A 87 0.85 -10.12 -8.59
N TYR A 88 2.06 -9.57 -8.64
CA TYR A 88 2.35 -8.36 -9.39
C TYR A 88 2.05 -8.52 -10.89
N GLU A 89 2.55 -9.59 -11.51
CA GLU A 89 2.32 -9.89 -12.94
C GLU A 89 0.83 -10.09 -13.25
N ASN A 90 0.08 -10.75 -12.37
CA ASN A 90 -1.35 -10.95 -12.56
C ASN A 90 -2.16 -9.65 -12.38
N ILE A 91 -1.84 -8.85 -11.35
CA ILE A 91 -2.46 -7.53 -11.17
C ILE A 91 -2.17 -6.62 -12.37
N TYR A 92 -0.96 -6.70 -12.93
CA TYR A 92 -0.59 -5.94 -14.13
C TYR A 92 -1.48 -6.30 -15.33
N VAL A 93 -1.66 -7.60 -15.59
CA VAL A 93 -2.53 -8.12 -16.65
C VAL A 93 -3.97 -7.59 -16.50
N LEU A 94 -4.49 -7.59 -15.27
CA LEU A 94 -5.81 -7.05 -14.96
C LEU A 94 -5.92 -5.54 -15.21
N LYS A 95 -4.95 -4.79 -14.68
CA LYS A 95 -4.94 -3.32 -14.70
C LYS A 95 -4.84 -2.77 -16.12
N THR A 96 -4.06 -3.43 -16.98
CA THR A 96 -3.87 -3.05 -18.39
C THR A 96 -5.00 -3.53 -19.30
N LYS A 97 -6.00 -4.24 -18.75
CA LYS A 97 -7.10 -4.85 -19.51
C LYS A 97 -6.62 -5.71 -20.69
N THR A 98 -5.42 -6.30 -20.58
CA THR A 98 -4.80 -7.10 -21.65
C THR A 98 -5.67 -8.27 -22.11
N GLU A 99 -6.45 -8.88 -21.20
CA GLU A 99 -7.44 -9.90 -21.56
C GLU A 99 -8.48 -9.37 -22.57
N SER A 100 -8.96 -8.15 -22.38
CA SER A 100 -9.96 -7.56 -23.28
C SER A 100 -9.37 -7.26 -24.65
N THR A 101 -8.14 -6.75 -24.70
CA THR A 101 -7.39 -6.51 -25.94
C THR A 101 -7.15 -7.82 -26.69
N MET A 102 -6.67 -8.84 -25.99
CA MET A 102 -6.42 -10.16 -26.57
C MET A 102 -7.69 -10.85 -27.07
N ARG A 103 -8.81 -10.67 -26.37
CA ARG A 103 -10.11 -11.18 -26.81
C ARG A 103 -10.61 -10.48 -28.08
N ILE A 104 -10.47 -9.15 -28.17
CA ILE A 104 -10.95 -8.36 -29.31
C ILE A 104 -10.09 -8.59 -30.56
N PHE A 105 -8.76 -8.54 -30.43
CA PHE A 105 -7.86 -8.55 -31.58
C PHE A 105 -7.39 -9.95 -32.01
N PHE A 106 -7.35 -10.91 -31.09
CA PHE A 106 -6.81 -12.26 -31.36
C PHE A 106 -7.83 -13.38 -31.15
N ASN A 107 -9.10 -13.02 -30.88
CA ASN A 107 -10.21 -13.95 -30.68
C ASN A 107 -9.87 -15.06 -29.67
N ILE A 108 -9.27 -14.69 -28.53
CA ILE A 108 -8.87 -15.61 -27.47
C ILE A 108 -9.99 -15.69 -26.43
N THR A 109 -10.41 -16.90 -26.07
CA THR A 109 -11.39 -17.08 -24.99
C THR A 109 -10.76 -16.75 -23.62
N GLY A 110 -11.57 -16.37 -22.62
CA GLY A 110 -11.03 -16.02 -21.29
C GLY A 110 -10.26 -17.18 -20.65
N ARG A 111 -10.71 -18.42 -20.88
CA ARG A 111 -10.04 -19.64 -20.44
C ARG A 111 -8.69 -19.85 -21.13
N GLU A 112 -8.64 -19.70 -22.45
CA GLU A 112 -7.38 -19.75 -23.21
C GLU A 112 -6.40 -18.68 -22.76
N PHE A 113 -6.88 -17.46 -22.51
CA PHE A 113 -6.04 -16.34 -22.06
C PHE A 113 -5.35 -16.65 -20.73
N TRP A 114 -6.08 -17.14 -19.72
CA TRP A 114 -5.48 -17.47 -18.43
C TRP A 114 -4.54 -18.68 -18.49
N ASN A 115 -4.79 -19.64 -19.38
CA ASN A 115 -3.82 -20.70 -19.65
C ASN A 115 -2.52 -20.12 -20.23
N ILE A 116 -2.62 -19.19 -21.19
CA ILE A 116 -1.47 -18.50 -21.78
C ILE A 116 -0.71 -17.69 -20.71
N VAL A 117 -1.41 -16.98 -19.82
CA VAL A 117 -0.81 -16.23 -18.71
C VAL A 117 -0.11 -17.18 -17.71
N PHE A 118 -0.71 -18.34 -17.43
CA PHE A 118 -0.08 -19.37 -16.60
C PHE A 118 1.26 -19.82 -17.19
N PHE A 119 1.32 -20.15 -18.48
CA PHE A 119 2.57 -20.54 -19.13
C PHE A 119 3.60 -19.39 -19.15
N LYS A 120 3.17 -18.15 -19.41
CA LYS A 120 4.03 -16.97 -19.31
C LYS A 120 4.66 -16.85 -17.91
N ASN A 121 3.84 -16.93 -16.87
CA ASN A 121 4.29 -16.81 -15.49
C ASN A 121 5.21 -17.96 -15.09
N LEU A 122 4.95 -19.18 -15.56
CA LEU A 122 5.80 -20.34 -15.31
C LEU A 122 7.19 -20.14 -15.92
N ILE A 123 7.29 -19.66 -17.17
CA ILE A 123 8.56 -19.33 -17.82
C ILE A 123 9.32 -18.26 -17.04
N LEU A 124 8.64 -17.21 -16.58
CA LEU A 124 9.26 -16.10 -15.83
C LEU A 124 9.85 -16.55 -14.49
N VAL A 125 9.14 -17.43 -13.78
CA VAL A 125 9.46 -17.85 -12.42
C VAL A 125 10.35 -19.10 -12.41
N LEU A 126 10.63 -19.69 -13.58
CA LEU A 126 11.44 -20.90 -13.73
C LEU A 126 12.78 -20.87 -12.97
N PRO A 127 13.58 -19.77 -12.97
CA PRO A 127 14.84 -19.74 -12.22
C PRO A 127 14.62 -19.83 -10.71
N ILE A 128 13.58 -19.16 -10.20
CA ILE A 128 13.23 -19.17 -8.77
C ILE A 128 12.68 -20.52 -8.36
N LEU A 129 11.87 -21.16 -9.21
CA LEU A 129 11.39 -22.51 -8.97
C LEU A 129 12.55 -23.50 -8.83
N VAL A 130 13.55 -23.43 -9.70
CA VAL A 130 14.77 -24.27 -9.59
C VAL A 130 15.46 -24.07 -8.22
N ILE A 131 15.57 -22.82 -7.75
CA ILE A 131 16.14 -22.51 -6.43
C ILE A 131 15.29 -23.11 -5.30
N ILE A 132 13.96 -23.04 -5.38
CA ILE A 132 13.08 -23.61 -4.34
C ILE A 132 13.16 -25.14 -4.35
N PHE A 133 13.14 -25.78 -5.53
CA PHE A 133 13.31 -27.23 -5.66
C PHE A 133 14.65 -27.70 -5.11
N PHE A 134 15.70 -26.88 -5.25
CA PHE A 134 17.00 -27.16 -4.66
C PHE A 134 16.98 -27.18 -3.12
N TYR A 135 16.27 -26.22 -2.51
CA TYR A 135 16.18 -26.13 -1.05
C TYR A 135 15.28 -27.22 -0.46
N ASN A 136 14.09 -27.41 -1.02
CA ASN A 136 13.16 -28.43 -0.57
C ASN A 136 12.17 -28.81 -1.68
N ILE A 137 12.18 -30.09 -2.05
CA ILE A 137 11.32 -30.64 -3.09
C ILE A 137 9.85 -30.44 -2.76
N SER A 138 9.44 -30.59 -1.50
CA SER A 138 8.03 -30.40 -1.10
C SER A 138 7.59 -28.94 -1.22
N LEU A 139 8.47 -28.00 -0.86
CA LEU A 139 8.24 -26.56 -1.09
C LEU A 139 8.20 -26.23 -2.58
N GLY A 140 9.01 -26.89 -3.41
CA GLY A 140 9.00 -26.72 -4.86
C GLY A 140 7.67 -27.17 -5.48
N ILE A 141 7.18 -28.34 -5.09
CA ILE A 141 5.86 -28.86 -5.51
C ILE A 141 4.75 -27.93 -5.03
N PHE A 142 4.82 -27.48 -3.77
CA PHE A 142 3.86 -26.53 -3.22
C PHE A 142 3.89 -25.18 -3.97
N ALA A 143 5.08 -24.67 -4.33
CA ALA A 143 5.23 -23.44 -5.09
C ALA A 143 4.63 -23.57 -6.51
N CYS A 144 4.80 -24.72 -7.17
CA CYS A 144 4.15 -25.01 -8.46
C CYS A 144 2.61 -25.03 -8.33
N LEU A 145 2.08 -25.69 -7.29
CA LEU A 145 0.64 -25.67 -6.99
C LEU A 145 0.15 -24.26 -6.68
N LEU A 146 0.94 -23.46 -5.97
CA LEU A 146 0.62 -22.09 -5.64
C LEU A 146 0.62 -21.18 -6.88
N VAL A 147 1.56 -21.37 -7.82
CA VAL A 147 1.52 -20.69 -9.14
C VAL A 147 0.24 -21.04 -9.89
N PHE A 148 -0.15 -22.31 -9.88
CA PHE A 148 -1.39 -22.78 -10.51
C PHE A 148 -2.63 -22.16 -9.84
N LEU A 149 -2.71 -22.20 -8.51
CA LEU A 149 -3.82 -21.64 -7.74
C LEU A 149 -3.92 -20.12 -7.89
N LEU A 150 -2.81 -19.38 -7.80
CA LEU A 150 -2.83 -17.92 -7.95
C LEU A 150 -3.29 -17.50 -9.35
N ASN A 151 -2.87 -18.22 -10.40
CA ASN A 151 -3.37 -17.97 -11.75
C ASN A 151 -4.86 -18.35 -11.89
N ASN A 152 -5.32 -19.40 -11.20
CA ASN A 152 -6.72 -19.84 -11.19
C ASN A 152 -7.66 -18.98 -10.33
N ILE A 153 -7.18 -18.34 -9.26
CA ILE A 153 -7.97 -17.40 -8.47
C ILE A 153 -8.44 -16.24 -9.37
N PHE A 154 -7.61 -15.82 -10.33
CA PHE A 154 -8.00 -14.81 -11.32
C PHE A 154 -8.81 -15.36 -12.51
N PHE A 155 -8.83 -16.68 -12.69
CA PHE A 155 -9.67 -17.37 -13.67
C PHE A 155 -11.17 -17.26 -13.33
N ILE A 156 -11.51 -17.06 -12.05
CA ILE A 156 -12.88 -16.82 -11.61
C ILE A 156 -13.31 -15.41 -12.03
N PRO A 157 -14.13 -15.23 -13.08
CA PRO A 157 -14.54 -13.90 -13.55
C PRO A 157 -15.39 -13.19 -12.49
N LYS A 158 -15.93 -13.94 -11.51
CA LYS A 158 -16.74 -13.42 -10.41
C LYS A 158 -15.96 -12.62 -9.36
N ILE A 159 -14.64 -12.78 -9.23
CA ILE A 159 -13.87 -11.92 -8.30
C ILE A 159 -13.74 -10.49 -8.88
N ARG A 160 -13.90 -10.32 -10.20
CA ARG A 160 -13.86 -9.01 -10.87
C ARG A 160 -15.06 -8.10 -10.55
N TYR A 161 -16.10 -8.60 -9.88
CA TYR A 161 -17.19 -7.79 -9.33
C TYR A 161 -17.79 -8.41 -8.09
N VAL A 162 -16.96 -8.78 -7.09
CA VAL A 162 -17.46 -8.69 -5.71
C VAL A 162 -17.49 -7.19 -5.38
N ARG A 163 -18.43 -6.47 -6.01
CA ARG A 163 -19.10 -5.37 -5.33
C ARG A 163 -19.63 -6.05 -4.08
N PRO A 164 -19.11 -5.72 -2.89
CA PRO A 164 -19.67 -6.29 -1.69
C PRO A 164 -21.18 -6.02 -1.74
N ARG A 165 -22.01 -7.07 -1.72
CA ARG A 165 -23.43 -6.92 -1.44
C ARG A 165 -23.59 -6.60 0.06
N PHE A 166 -22.83 -5.65 0.56
CA PHE A 166 -23.31 -4.88 1.71
C PHE A 166 -24.50 -4.10 1.17
N LYS A 167 -25.63 -4.11 1.89
CA LYS A 167 -26.65 -3.08 1.73
C LYS A 167 -25.89 -1.76 1.65
N LYS A 168 -25.82 -1.19 0.44
CA LYS A 168 -24.91 -0.08 0.13
C LYS A 168 -25.42 1.10 0.92
N SER A 169 -24.89 1.29 2.11
CA SER A 169 -24.82 2.64 2.63
C SER A 169 -24.03 3.41 1.56
N PHE A 170 -24.64 4.47 1.05
CA PHE A 170 -24.08 5.40 0.06
C PHE A 170 -22.65 5.87 0.43
N SER A 171 -22.22 5.57 1.66
CA SER A 171 -20.90 5.85 2.17
C SER A 171 -19.78 5.13 1.39
N MET A 172 -19.57 3.83 1.57
CA MET A 172 -18.34 3.20 1.07
C MET A 172 -18.24 3.12 -0.45
N SER A 173 -19.37 3.05 -1.16
CA SER A 173 -19.37 3.05 -2.62
C SER A 173 -18.80 4.34 -3.22
N TYR A 174 -19.07 5.48 -2.60
CA TYR A 174 -18.53 6.76 -3.04
C TYR A 174 -17.04 6.90 -2.69
N LEU A 175 -16.60 6.32 -1.58
CA LEU A 175 -15.18 6.36 -1.23
C LEU A 175 -14.34 5.60 -2.26
N LEU A 176 -14.81 4.42 -2.65
CA LEU A 176 -14.19 3.58 -3.68
C LEU A 176 -14.34 4.10 -5.11
N SER A 177 -15.20 5.10 -5.35
CA SER A 177 -15.26 5.80 -6.64
C SER A 177 -14.23 6.92 -6.74
N VAL A 178 -13.82 7.50 -5.61
CA VAL A 178 -12.81 8.56 -5.55
C VAL A 178 -11.40 8.00 -5.37
N VAL A 179 -11.26 6.95 -4.57
CA VAL A 179 -9.98 6.35 -4.21
C VAL A 179 -9.98 4.87 -4.60
N ASP A 180 -9.08 4.49 -5.51
CA ASP A 180 -8.96 3.11 -5.99
C ASP A 180 -8.78 2.12 -4.83
N GLY A 181 -9.45 0.96 -4.88
CA GLY A 181 -9.37 -0.05 -3.81
C GLY A 181 -7.94 -0.51 -3.48
N LEU A 182 -7.03 -0.53 -4.46
CA LEU A 182 -5.61 -0.84 -4.24
C LEU A 182 -4.92 0.22 -3.38
N THR A 183 -5.27 1.49 -3.54
CA THR A 183 -4.68 2.60 -2.77
C THR A 183 -5.23 2.62 -1.35
N VAL A 184 -6.50 2.28 -1.16
CA VAL A 184 -7.08 2.04 0.16
C VAL A 184 -6.38 0.88 0.85
N PHE A 185 -6.21 -0.25 0.16
CA PHE A 185 -5.51 -1.42 0.69
C PHE A 185 -4.06 -1.09 1.08
N LYS A 186 -3.32 -0.39 0.21
CA LYS A 186 -1.96 0.08 0.48
C LYS A 186 -1.90 0.99 1.71
N ALA A 187 -2.79 1.98 1.79
CA ALA A 187 -2.83 2.94 2.89
C ALA A 187 -3.16 2.28 4.25
N ILE A 188 -3.90 1.17 4.26
CA ILE A 188 -4.17 0.38 5.48
C ILE A 188 -3.01 -0.57 5.82
N THR A 189 -2.44 -1.24 4.82
CA THR A 189 -1.43 -2.28 5.02
C THR A 189 -0.08 -1.74 5.45
N ILE A 190 0.31 -0.53 5.03
CA ILE A 190 1.60 0.06 5.41
C ILE A 190 1.72 0.27 6.93
N PRO A 191 0.76 0.92 7.63
CA PRO A 191 0.77 0.98 9.09
C PRO A 191 0.76 -0.38 9.78
N VAL A 192 0.08 -1.37 9.20
CA VAL A 192 0.04 -2.74 9.78
C VAL A 192 1.39 -3.44 9.63
N PHE A 193 2.06 -3.25 8.50
CA PHE A 193 3.39 -3.81 8.28
C PHE A 193 4.42 -3.16 9.20
N SER A 194 4.35 -1.84 9.40
CA SER A 194 5.25 -1.13 10.31
C SER A 194 5.01 -1.50 11.78
N THR A 195 3.76 -1.72 12.21
CA THR A 195 3.50 -2.27 13.55
C THR A 195 4.05 -3.69 13.69
N PHE A 196 3.89 -4.55 12.68
CA PHE A 196 4.45 -5.90 12.71
C PHE A 196 5.97 -5.91 12.81
N MET A 197 6.65 -5.08 12.01
CA MET A 197 8.11 -4.93 12.08
C MET A 197 8.57 -4.45 13.46
N PHE A 198 7.84 -3.52 14.07
CA PHE A 198 8.13 -3.05 15.42
C PHE A 198 7.93 -4.14 16.48
N MET A 199 6.84 -4.91 16.41
CA MET A 199 6.63 -6.07 17.31
C MET A 199 7.77 -7.08 17.19
N PHE A 200 8.17 -7.40 15.96
CA PHE A 200 9.29 -8.29 15.69
C PHE A 200 10.60 -7.76 16.27
N MET A 201 10.92 -6.48 16.02
CA MET A 201 12.11 -5.86 16.59
C MET A 201 12.07 -5.81 18.11
N TRP A 202 10.91 -5.61 18.73
CA TRP A 202 10.77 -5.63 20.19
C TRP A 202 11.08 -7.01 20.76
N LEU A 203 10.58 -8.08 20.14
CA LEU A 203 10.86 -9.45 20.58
C LEU A 203 12.33 -9.85 20.38
N VAL A 204 12.94 -9.43 19.27
CA VAL A 204 14.21 -9.99 18.79
C VAL A 204 15.41 -9.10 19.14
N LEU A 205 15.23 -7.78 19.18
CA LEU A 205 16.29 -6.79 19.43
C LEU A 205 15.80 -5.69 20.40
N PRO A 206 15.38 -6.04 21.63
CA PRO A 206 14.88 -5.06 22.60
C PRO A 206 15.93 -3.99 22.93
N ASP A 207 17.20 -4.38 23.04
CA ASP A 207 18.31 -3.47 23.36
C ASP A 207 18.54 -2.43 22.25
N PHE A 208 18.32 -2.79 20.98
CA PHE A 208 18.46 -1.87 19.86
C PHE A 208 17.36 -0.81 19.83
N LEU A 209 16.14 -1.18 20.23
CA LEU A 209 15.03 -0.25 20.29
C LEU A 209 15.14 0.70 21.50
N GLY A 210 15.96 0.36 22.50
CA GLY A 210 16.13 1.17 23.72
C GLY A 210 14.79 1.42 24.42
N ILE A 211 13.85 0.48 24.32
CA ILE A 211 12.51 0.62 24.90
C ILE A 211 12.63 0.40 26.40
N ASP A 212 12.62 1.50 27.12
CA ASP A 212 12.50 1.48 28.57
C ASP A 212 11.01 1.56 28.95
N THR A 213 10.42 0.44 29.38
CA THR A 213 9.03 0.41 29.88
C THR A 213 8.92 0.50 31.40
N THR A 214 9.99 0.90 32.11
CA THR A 214 9.99 0.93 33.58
C THR A 214 9.04 1.99 34.15
N ASN A 215 8.76 3.06 33.40
CA ASN A 215 7.92 4.17 33.84
C ASN A 215 6.79 4.46 32.83
N LYS A 216 5.60 4.79 33.32
CA LYS A 216 4.42 5.16 32.52
C LYS A 216 4.71 6.33 31.56
N VAL A 217 5.50 7.31 31.96
CA VAL A 217 5.91 8.42 31.07
C VAL A 217 6.69 7.90 29.86
N MET A 218 7.57 6.92 30.10
CA MET A 218 8.40 6.34 29.05
C MET A 218 7.59 5.44 28.11
N ILE A 219 6.59 4.73 28.63
CA ILE A 219 5.58 4.01 27.83
C ILE A 219 4.83 4.97 26.89
N LEU A 220 4.41 6.15 27.40
CA LEU A 220 3.75 7.15 26.57
C LEU A 220 4.68 7.72 25.49
N ASN A 221 5.94 8.02 25.83
CA ASN A 221 6.91 8.54 24.88
C ASN A 221 7.28 7.54 23.79
N THR A 222 7.51 6.28 24.15
CA THR A 222 7.75 5.20 23.20
C THR A 222 6.55 4.99 22.29
N ALA A 223 5.33 5.04 22.83
CA ALA A 223 4.10 4.96 22.03
C ALA A 223 3.91 6.14 21.06
N LEU A 224 4.21 7.37 21.49
CA LEU A 224 4.16 8.55 20.64
C LEU A 224 5.19 8.44 19.51
N PHE A 225 6.42 8.06 19.83
CA PHE A 225 7.46 7.86 18.83
C PHE A 225 7.08 6.75 17.84
N SER A 226 6.73 5.56 18.33
CA SER A 226 6.36 4.43 17.48
C SER A 226 5.15 4.74 16.60
N GLY A 227 4.14 5.42 17.14
CA GLY A 227 2.97 5.86 16.39
C GLY A 227 3.32 6.78 15.22
N THR A 228 4.30 7.69 15.39
CA THR A 228 4.73 8.57 14.28
C THR A 228 5.41 7.81 13.16
N VAL A 229 6.16 6.75 13.49
CA VAL A 229 6.76 5.84 12.51
C VAL A 229 5.65 5.08 11.76
N PHE A 230 4.68 4.52 12.50
CA PHE A 230 3.60 3.72 11.93
C PHE A 230 2.76 4.51 10.92
N PHE A 231 2.43 5.75 11.24
CA PHE A 231 1.53 6.60 10.48
C PHE A 231 2.23 7.71 9.68
N SER A 232 3.54 7.58 9.48
CA SER A 232 4.36 8.51 8.69
C SER A 232 3.90 8.59 7.22
N ASN A 233 3.32 7.51 6.70
CA ASN A 233 2.95 7.39 5.31
C ASN A 233 1.55 7.98 5.03
N LYS A 234 1.31 8.38 3.77
CA LYS A 234 0.05 9.04 3.34
C LYS A 234 -1.17 8.18 3.69
N GLY A 235 -2.06 8.71 4.53
CA GLY A 235 -3.27 8.02 4.98
C GLY A 235 -4.43 8.12 3.99
N ILE A 236 -5.49 7.33 4.23
CA ILE A 236 -6.68 7.29 3.37
C ILE A 236 -7.35 8.67 3.25
N ASN A 237 -7.35 9.47 4.33
CA ASN A 237 -7.89 10.83 4.31
C ASN A 237 -7.14 11.75 3.34
N PHE A 238 -5.82 11.60 3.25
CA PHE A 238 -5.00 12.39 2.33
C PHE A 238 -5.43 12.09 0.89
N TYR A 239 -5.50 10.81 0.50
CA TYR A 239 -5.95 10.41 -0.84
C TYR A 239 -7.39 10.84 -1.11
N PHE A 240 -8.29 10.65 -0.14
CA PHE A 240 -9.69 11.03 -0.30
C PHE A 240 -9.82 12.53 -0.55
N LEU A 241 -9.16 13.40 0.22
CA LEU A 241 -9.33 14.83 0.05
C LEU A 241 -8.59 15.38 -1.17
N THR A 242 -7.43 14.84 -1.53
CA THR A 242 -6.65 15.30 -2.70
C THR A 242 -7.30 14.91 -4.02
N LEU A 243 -7.83 13.68 -4.12
CA LEU A 243 -8.38 13.15 -5.37
C LEU A 243 -9.85 13.50 -5.59
N ASN A 244 -10.55 13.98 -4.56
CA ASN A 244 -11.98 14.29 -4.68
C ASN A 244 -12.24 15.58 -5.47
N LYS A 245 -12.64 15.38 -6.73
CA LYS A 245 -13.06 16.43 -7.66
C LYS A 245 -14.57 16.71 -7.63
N ASP A 246 -15.33 15.95 -6.85
CA ASP A 246 -16.79 16.01 -6.86
C ASP A 246 -17.34 17.11 -5.94
N PHE A 247 -16.53 17.71 -5.06
CA PHE A 247 -16.99 18.73 -4.11
C PHE A 247 -17.73 19.93 -4.74
N PRO A 248 -17.29 20.53 -5.87
CA PRO A 248 -18.08 21.57 -6.56
C PRO A 248 -19.47 21.07 -6.99
N TYR A 249 -19.55 19.84 -7.51
CA TYR A 249 -20.83 19.25 -7.96
C TYR A 249 -21.74 18.90 -6.77
N LEU A 250 -21.18 18.35 -5.69
CA LEU A 250 -21.93 18.08 -4.46
C LEU A 250 -22.50 19.38 -3.84
N LYS A 251 -21.73 20.48 -3.93
CA LYS A 251 -22.19 21.82 -3.53
C LYS A 251 -23.35 22.29 -4.40
N ALA A 252 -23.27 22.11 -5.72
CA ALA A 252 -24.33 22.48 -6.66
C ALA A 252 -25.64 21.68 -6.44
N VAL A 253 -25.54 20.43 -6.00
CA VAL A 253 -26.70 19.58 -5.64
C VAL A 253 -27.29 19.95 -4.25
N GLY A 254 -26.71 20.93 -3.55
CA GLY A 254 -27.21 21.41 -2.26
C GLY A 254 -26.78 20.54 -1.06
N ILE A 255 -25.79 19.65 -1.23
CA ILE A 255 -25.26 18.85 -0.13
C ILE A 255 -24.38 19.73 0.76
N ASN A 256 -24.62 19.70 2.08
CA ASN A 256 -23.76 20.37 3.04
C ASN A 256 -22.39 19.68 3.10
N LEU A 257 -21.42 20.26 2.37
CA LEU A 257 -20.04 19.76 2.27
C LEU A 257 -19.36 19.59 3.63
N ASN A 258 -19.60 20.50 4.57
CA ASN A 258 -18.97 20.43 5.89
C ASN A 258 -19.44 19.18 6.67
N LYS A 259 -20.75 18.93 6.70
CA LYS A 259 -21.32 17.72 7.33
C LYS A 259 -20.90 16.46 6.59
N PHE A 260 -20.83 16.52 5.26
CA PHE A 260 -20.41 15.41 4.41
C PHE A 260 -18.97 15.01 4.66
N ILE A 261 -18.03 15.95 4.53
CA ILE A 261 -16.59 15.72 4.71
C ILE A 261 -16.30 15.27 6.15
N LYS A 262 -16.88 15.92 7.16
CA LYS A 262 -16.68 15.58 8.58
C LYS A 262 -17.03 14.13 8.89
N LYS A 263 -18.19 13.67 8.43
CA LYS A 263 -18.63 12.28 8.66
C LYS A 263 -17.66 11.27 8.03
N ARG A 264 -17.08 11.60 6.87
CA ARG A 264 -16.16 10.72 6.14
C ARG A 264 -14.78 10.66 6.75
N ILE A 265 -14.19 11.81 7.03
CA ILE A 265 -12.87 11.87 7.68
C ILE A 265 -12.92 11.11 9.01
N TRP A 266 -13.99 11.30 9.78
CA TRP A 266 -14.15 10.57 11.04
C TRP A 266 -14.22 9.04 10.83
N SER A 267 -15.01 8.56 9.87
CA SER A 267 -15.07 7.12 9.56
C SER A 267 -13.73 6.56 9.08
N LEU A 268 -12.98 7.34 8.32
CA LEU A 268 -11.68 6.95 7.79
C LEU A 268 -10.60 6.90 8.88
N ASN A 269 -10.62 7.87 9.81
CA ASN A 269 -9.75 7.87 10.99
C ASN A 269 -9.98 6.64 11.87
N VAL A 270 -11.23 6.22 12.04
CA VAL A 270 -11.53 5.02 12.84
C VAL A 270 -10.93 3.78 12.17
N ILE A 271 -11.09 3.64 10.85
CA ILE A 271 -10.59 2.47 10.11
C ILE A 271 -9.05 2.42 10.14
N SER A 272 -8.38 3.56 9.97
CA SER A 272 -6.91 3.62 9.93
C SER A 272 -6.25 3.30 11.28
N ILE A 273 -6.87 3.66 12.41
CA ILE A 273 -6.33 3.38 13.74
C ILE A 273 -6.65 1.96 14.20
N LEU A 274 -7.87 1.47 13.90
CA LEU A 274 -8.40 0.24 14.53
C LEU A 274 -7.59 -1.01 14.18
N VAL A 275 -7.09 -1.13 12.94
CA VAL A 275 -6.33 -2.32 12.52
C VAL A 275 -4.95 -2.37 13.19
N PRO A 276 -4.11 -1.30 13.17
CA PRO A 276 -2.86 -1.27 13.94
C PRO A 276 -3.08 -1.42 15.45
N ALA A 277 -4.08 -0.73 16.02
CA ALA A 277 -4.33 -0.75 17.46
C ALA A 277 -4.75 -2.14 17.97
N THR A 278 -5.60 -2.85 17.23
CA THR A 278 -6.00 -4.23 17.61
C THR A 278 -4.80 -5.18 17.60
N SER A 279 -3.91 -5.07 16.61
CA SER A 279 -2.69 -5.89 16.56
C SER A 279 -1.75 -5.62 17.75
N LEU A 280 -1.56 -4.35 18.12
CA LEU A 280 -0.75 -3.95 19.27
C LEU A 280 -1.35 -4.38 20.61
N TYR A 281 -2.68 -4.35 20.75
CA TYR A 281 -3.36 -4.83 21.94
C TYR A 281 -3.04 -6.30 22.24
N PHE A 282 -3.22 -7.18 21.24
CA PHE A 282 -2.94 -8.60 21.41
C PHE A 282 -1.47 -8.87 21.68
N PHE A 283 -0.57 -8.13 21.02
CA PHE A 283 0.88 -8.26 21.22
C PHE A 283 1.32 -7.86 22.64
N LEU A 284 0.88 -6.70 23.14
CA LEU A 284 1.26 -6.25 24.48
C LEU A 284 0.64 -7.13 25.56
N ASN A 285 -0.57 -7.66 25.33
CA ASN A 285 -1.18 -8.63 26.22
C ASN A 285 -0.38 -9.95 26.24
N TYR A 286 0.13 -10.39 25.07
CA TYR A 286 1.02 -11.56 24.99
C TYR A 286 2.32 -11.38 25.78
N LEU A 287 2.88 -10.16 25.81
CA LEU A 287 4.05 -9.82 26.62
C LEU A 287 3.76 -9.70 28.13
N GLY A 288 2.50 -9.81 28.56
CA GLY A 288 2.11 -9.76 29.97
C GLY A 288 2.01 -8.36 30.56
N TYR A 289 1.90 -7.30 29.75
CA TYR A 289 1.69 -5.93 30.25
C TYR A 289 0.33 -5.77 30.93
N GLY A 290 0.29 -4.94 31.98
CA GLY A 290 -0.95 -4.61 32.67
C GLY A 290 -1.92 -3.81 31.80
N PHE A 291 -3.22 -3.94 32.05
CA PHE A 291 -4.27 -3.26 31.28
C PHE A 291 -4.07 -1.74 31.15
N ILE A 292 -3.61 -1.09 32.22
CA ILE A 292 -3.35 0.36 32.25
C ILE A 292 -2.21 0.74 31.30
N ASP A 293 -1.16 -0.07 31.24
CA ASP A 293 0.02 0.18 30.41
C ASP A 293 -0.31 -0.06 28.92
N ILE A 294 -1.08 -1.10 28.62
CA ILE A 294 -1.60 -1.36 27.28
C ILE A 294 -2.48 -0.19 26.82
N PHE A 295 -3.42 0.25 27.67
CA PHE A 295 -4.28 1.39 27.35
C PHE A 295 -3.46 2.66 27.09
N LEU A 296 -2.46 2.93 27.93
CA LEU A 296 -1.59 4.10 27.78
C LEU A 296 -0.78 4.05 26.49
N PHE A 297 -0.26 2.89 26.11
CA PHE A 297 0.48 2.71 24.87
C PHE A 297 -0.43 2.93 23.64
N LEU A 298 -1.60 2.29 23.61
CA LEU A 298 -2.57 2.49 22.52
C LEU A 298 -3.05 3.94 22.42
N PHE A 299 -3.23 4.59 23.58
CA PHE A 299 -3.57 5.99 23.65
C PHE A 299 -2.46 6.87 23.04
N GLY A 300 -1.19 6.66 23.40
CA GLY A 300 -0.05 7.37 22.81
C GLY A 300 0.05 7.18 21.29
N VAL A 301 -0.15 5.95 20.79
CA VAL A 301 -0.18 5.66 19.35
C VAL A 301 -1.33 6.41 18.65
N SER A 302 -2.51 6.50 19.29
CA SER A 302 -3.66 7.23 18.73
C SER A 302 -3.41 8.75 18.68
N LEU A 303 -2.74 9.31 19.68
CA LEU A 303 -2.34 10.71 19.73
C LEU A 303 -1.35 11.04 18.60
N ALA A 304 -0.34 10.18 18.41
CA ALA A 304 0.59 10.29 17.29
C ALA A 304 -0.12 10.22 15.93
N TYR A 305 -1.11 9.34 15.78
CA TYR A 305 -1.92 9.29 14.56
C TYR A 305 -2.61 10.63 14.26
N PHE A 306 -3.26 11.25 15.24
CA PHE A 306 -3.94 12.53 15.03
C PHE A 306 -2.96 13.66 14.66
N LEU A 307 -1.76 13.67 15.25
CA LEU A 307 -0.70 14.60 14.85
C LEU A 307 -0.30 14.39 13.39
N CYS A 308 0.05 13.15 13.00
CA CYS A 308 0.42 12.82 11.63
C CYS A 308 -0.70 13.16 10.65
N GLN A 309 -1.95 12.85 11.01
CA GLN A 309 -3.11 13.15 10.18
C GLN A 309 -3.33 14.65 10.04
N GLY A 310 -3.14 15.44 11.10
CA GLY A 310 -3.21 16.90 11.06
C GLY A 310 -2.21 17.50 10.09
N VAL A 311 -0.96 17.02 10.11
CA VAL A 311 0.06 17.47 9.16
C VAL A 311 -0.32 17.07 7.73
N GLN A 312 -0.74 15.83 7.50
CA GLN A 312 -1.19 15.36 6.19
C GLN A 312 -2.35 16.20 5.63
N MET A 313 -3.22 16.76 6.48
CA MET A 313 -4.29 17.65 6.04
C MET A 313 -3.75 18.93 5.40
N ILE A 314 -2.65 19.51 5.90
CA ILE A 314 -2.01 20.68 5.24
C ILE A 314 -1.49 20.28 3.86
N GLU A 315 -0.89 19.09 3.75
CA GLU A 315 -0.36 18.60 2.49
C GLU A 315 -1.43 18.45 1.43
N VAL A 316 -2.66 18.09 1.83
CA VAL A 316 -3.80 18.02 0.91
C VAL A 316 -3.96 19.33 0.14
N LEU A 317 -3.83 20.49 0.81
CA LEU A 317 -4.01 21.79 0.15
C LEU A 317 -2.97 21.99 -0.95
N LEU A 318 -1.72 21.68 -0.66
CA LEU A 318 -0.61 21.79 -1.60
C LEU A 318 -0.78 20.86 -2.81
N PHE A 319 -1.16 19.61 -2.58
CA PHE A 319 -1.34 18.63 -3.65
C PHE A 319 -2.63 18.87 -4.45
N ARG A 320 -3.64 19.53 -3.89
CA ARG A 320 -4.88 19.85 -4.59
C ARG A 320 -4.67 20.86 -5.72
N GLU A 321 -3.71 21.79 -5.56
CA GLU A 321 -3.36 22.80 -6.58
C GLU A 321 -2.91 22.16 -7.91
N TYR A 322 -2.29 20.98 -7.86
CA TYR A 322 -1.76 20.28 -9.04
C TYR A 322 -2.80 19.42 -9.78
N HIS A 323 -4.05 19.34 -9.32
CA HIS A 323 -5.18 18.70 -10.01
C HIS A 323 -4.94 17.26 -10.55
N PHE A 324 -4.32 16.39 -9.75
CA PHE A 324 -4.05 14.99 -10.13
C PHE A 324 -5.30 14.21 -10.57
N ARG A 325 -5.16 13.34 -11.58
CA ARG A 325 -6.25 12.48 -12.07
C ARG A 325 -6.41 11.24 -11.21
N ASP A 326 -5.31 10.56 -10.93
CA ASP A 326 -5.29 9.28 -10.22
C ASP A 326 -4.25 9.30 -9.09
N ALA A 327 -4.39 8.38 -8.13
CA ALA A 327 -3.43 8.18 -7.05
C ALA A 327 -2.00 7.86 -7.54
N LYS A 328 -1.83 7.30 -8.74
CA LYS A 328 -0.51 6.99 -9.30
C LYS A 328 0.24 8.25 -9.71
N GLU A 329 -0.45 9.22 -10.30
CA GLU A 329 0.15 10.51 -10.64
C GLU A 329 0.57 11.24 -9.37
N LEU A 330 -0.28 11.20 -8.35
CA LEU A 330 -0.01 11.76 -7.02
C LEU A 330 1.21 11.12 -6.32
N GLU A 331 1.45 9.83 -6.56
CA GLU A 331 2.60 9.09 -5.99
C GLU A 331 3.89 9.29 -6.79
N ALA A 332 3.79 9.37 -8.12
CA ALA A 332 4.93 9.66 -8.99
C ALA A 332 5.38 11.13 -8.88
N PHE A 333 4.53 12.01 -8.36
CA PHE A 333 4.84 13.43 -8.24
C PHE A 333 5.93 13.69 -7.20
N SER A 334 7.09 14.15 -7.68
CA SER A 334 8.18 14.61 -6.84
C SER A 334 8.01 16.09 -6.51
N LEU A 335 7.83 16.41 -5.23
CA LEU A 335 7.85 17.80 -4.76
C LEU A 335 9.26 18.41 -4.95
N PRO A 336 9.34 19.73 -5.26
CA PRO A 336 10.59 20.47 -5.24
C PRO A 336 11.32 20.32 -3.89
N LEU A 337 12.64 20.26 -3.92
CA LEU A 337 13.48 20.02 -2.72
C LEU A 337 13.18 20.99 -1.57
N LYS A 338 13.05 22.29 -1.86
CA LYS A 338 12.70 23.32 -0.87
C LYS A 338 11.40 22.98 -0.13
N MET A 339 10.38 22.58 -0.89
CA MET A 339 9.05 22.23 -0.38
C MET A 339 9.05 20.92 0.40
N ARG A 340 9.91 19.97 0.00
CA ARG A 340 10.12 18.72 0.73
C ARG A 340 10.72 18.98 2.12
N VAL A 341 11.75 19.84 2.20
CA VAL A 341 12.39 20.21 3.47
C VAL A 341 11.41 20.93 4.39
N THR A 342 10.64 21.90 3.88
CA THR A 342 9.65 22.61 4.71
C THR A 342 8.57 21.65 5.24
N MET A 343 8.08 20.73 4.42
CA MET A 343 7.11 19.72 4.87
C MET A 343 7.70 18.77 5.92
N TYR A 344 8.97 18.37 5.78
CA TYR A 344 9.64 17.58 6.81
C TYR A 344 9.73 18.33 8.14
N ILE A 345 10.11 19.61 8.13
CA ILE A 345 10.16 20.43 9.35
C ILE A 345 8.77 20.54 9.98
N ILE A 346 7.73 20.82 9.18
CA ILE A 346 6.34 20.91 9.65
C ILE A 346 5.85 19.56 10.24
N ARG A 347 6.29 18.43 9.67
CA ARG A 347 5.97 17.08 10.19
C ARG A 347 6.64 16.79 11.52
N PHE A 348 7.91 17.13 11.67
CA PHE A 348 8.69 16.77 12.85
C PHE A 348 8.51 17.73 14.03
N LEU A 349 8.30 19.02 13.78
CA LEU A 349 8.22 20.04 14.84
C LEU A 349 7.16 19.72 15.91
N PRO A 350 5.91 19.33 15.57
CA PRO A 350 4.87 19.07 16.58
C PRO A 350 5.18 17.86 17.45
N ILE A 351 5.80 16.84 16.85
CA ILE A 351 6.21 15.61 17.52
C ILE A 351 7.36 15.91 18.49
N LEU A 352 8.36 16.66 18.02
CA LEU A 352 9.54 17.00 18.80
C LEU A 352 9.17 17.88 20.01
N VAL A 353 8.28 18.85 19.83
CA VAL A 353 7.74 19.66 20.94
C VAL A 353 7.00 18.79 21.96
N CYS A 354 6.16 17.85 21.50
CA CYS A 354 5.43 16.94 22.39
C CYS A 354 6.39 16.03 23.19
N LEU A 355 7.43 15.48 22.54
CA LEU A 355 8.44 14.65 23.20
C LEU A 355 9.28 15.45 24.21
N LEU A 356 9.72 16.66 23.86
CA LEU A 356 10.48 17.53 24.77
C LEU A 356 9.66 17.89 26.02
N VAL A 357 8.38 18.23 25.86
CA VAL A 357 7.49 18.54 26.99
C VAL A 357 7.34 17.34 27.94
N ASN A 358 7.28 16.13 27.39
CA ASN A 358 7.19 14.91 28.20
C ASN A 358 8.51 14.54 28.91
N GLN A 359 9.66 15.00 28.40
CA GLN A 359 10.97 14.81 29.04
C GLN A 359 11.17 15.77 30.22
N ILE A 360 10.50 16.93 30.19
CA ILE A 360 10.54 17.91 31.28
C ILE A 360 9.76 17.35 32.47
N ARG A 361 10.48 16.86 33.50
CA ARG A 361 9.93 16.27 34.74
C ARG A 361 9.22 17.27 35.68
N ILE A 362 8.88 18.46 35.20
CA ILE A 362 8.27 19.53 36.01
C ILE A 362 6.81 19.22 36.32
N PHE A 363 6.12 18.50 35.43
CA PHE A 363 4.69 18.18 35.57
C PHE A 363 4.48 16.71 35.98
N GLY A 364 3.49 16.46 36.82
CA GLY A 364 3.01 15.11 37.12
C GLY A 364 2.48 14.38 35.88
N PHE A 365 2.42 13.05 35.94
CA PHE A 365 2.01 12.20 34.82
C PHE A 365 0.61 12.54 34.26
N LEU A 366 -0.37 12.79 35.14
CA LEU A 366 -1.73 13.17 34.73
C LEU A 366 -1.76 14.54 34.05
N THR A 367 -0.97 15.50 34.54
CA THR A 367 -0.85 16.82 33.91
C THR A 367 -0.16 16.73 32.55
N GLN A 368 0.83 15.84 32.37
CA GLN A 368 1.43 15.57 31.05
C GLN A 368 0.43 14.97 30.06
N ILE A 369 -0.40 13.99 30.48
CA ILE A 369 -1.46 13.44 29.61
C ILE A 369 -2.42 14.55 29.18
N LEU A 370 -2.87 15.37 30.12
CA LEU A 370 -3.81 16.47 29.84
C LEU A 370 -3.21 17.49 28.87
N LEU A 371 -1.93 17.87 29.08
CA LEU A 371 -1.21 18.77 28.18
C LEU A 371 -1.08 18.19 26.78
N ASN A 372 -0.78 16.90 26.64
CA ASN A 372 -0.72 16.23 25.34
C ASN A 372 -2.10 16.21 24.64
N ILE A 373 -3.18 15.96 25.36
CA ILE A 373 -4.55 16.02 24.82
C ILE A 373 -4.86 17.42 24.32
N ILE A 374 -4.58 18.45 25.12
CA ILE A 374 -4.86 19.85 24.78
C ILE A 374 -4.03 20.27 23.58
N TYR A 375 -2.72 20.01 23.60
CA TYR A 375 -1.81 20.37 22.52
C TYR A 375 -2.21 19.72 21.20
N ILE A 376 -2.37 18.39 21.19
CA ILE A 376 -2.71 17.63 19.99
C ILE A 376 -4.13 17.98 19.52
N GLY A 377 -5.06 18.19 20.45
CA GLY A 377 -6.40 18.65 20.16
C GLY A 377 -6.41 20.00 19.44
N ILE A 378 -5.67 20.99 19.96
CA ILE A 378 -5.55 22.32 19.34
C ILE A 378 -4.89 22.23 17.97
N VAL A 379 -3.76 21.52 17.86
CA VAL A 379 -3.02 21.38 16.60
C VAL A 379 -3.87 20.65 15.56
N TYR A 380 -4.39 19.46 15.87
CA TYR A 380 -5.22 18.71 14.92
C TYR A 380 -6.47 19.48 14.52
N PHE A 381 -7.20 20.06 15.47
CA PHE A 381 -8.46 20.76 15.17
C PHE A 381 -8.23 22.04 14.36
N SER A 382 -7.18 22.80 14.66
CA SER A 382 -6.83 24.01 13.91
C SER A 382 -6.47 23.67 12.45
N LEU A 383 -5.62 22.66 12.24
CA LEU A 383 -5.22 22.19 10.91
C LEU A 383 -6.41 21.60 10.14
N TYR A 384 -7.23 20.78 10.79
CA TYR A 384 -8.45 20.23 10.22
C TYR A 384 -9.42 21.33 9.76
N ARG A 385 -9.70 22.31 10.63
CA ARG A 385 -10.61 23.42 10.34
C ARG A 385 -10.08 24.26 9.18
N TYR A 386 -8.79 24.60 9.22
CA TYR A 386 -8.14 25.36 8.15
C TYR A 386 -8.25 24.65 6.80
N THR A 387 -7.92 23.36 6.77
CA THR A 387 -7.94 22.54 5.56
C THR A 387 -9.34 22.46 4.96
N ILE A 388 -10.36 22.19 5.77
CA ILE A 388 -11.74 22.10 5.27
C ILE A 388 -12.24 23.43 4.72
N ILE A 389 -11.93 24.54 5.39
CA ILE A 389 -12.31 25.87 4.90
C ILE A 389 -11.69 26.12 3.54
N GLN A 390 -10.39 25.82 3.37
CA GLN A 390 -9.69 26.03 2.11
C GLN A 390 -10.16 25.08 1.01
N VAL A 391 -10.40 23.80 1.30
CA VAL A 391 -10.98 22.85 0.35
C VAL A 391 -12.35 23.31 -0.14
N ILE A 392 -13.23 23.76 0.76
CA ILE A 392 -14.57 24.24 0.40
C ILE A 392 -14.51 25.56 -0.40
N LYS A 393 -13.52 26.43 -0.14
CA LYS A 393 -13.35 27.71 -0.84
C LYS A 393 -12.67 27.56 -2.21
N GLY A 394 -11.63 26.74 -2.32
CA GLY A 394 -10.86 26.55 -3.54
C GLY A 394 -11.65 25.89 -4.68
N ASP A 395 -12.71 25.16 -4.34
CA ASP A 395 -13.56 24.44 -5.29
C ASP A 395 -14.72 25.26 -5.88
N ASN A 396 -14.69 26.60 -5.75
CA ASN A 396 -15.76 27.47 -6.26
C ASN A 396 -15.81 27.56 -7.80
N ASN A 397 -14.73 27.21 -8.50
CA ASN A 397 -14.67 27.27 -9.96
C ASN A 397 -15.21 25.97 -10.58
N VAL A 398 -16.52 25.91 -10.80
CA VAL A 398 -17.13 24.87 -11.62
C VAL A 398 -16.85 25.20 -13.09
N HIS A 399 -15.80 24.62 -13.67
CA HIS A 399 -15.72 24.54 -15.14
C HIS A 399 -16.72 23.47 -15.60
N PHE A 400 -17.96 23.89 -15.85
CA PHE A 400 -18.91 23.05 -16.57
C PHE A 400 -18.30 22.67 -17.93
N ILE A 401 -17.99 21.40 -18.16
CA ILE A 401 -17.74 20.84 -19.51
C ILE A 401 -19.08 20.72 -20.26
N HIS A 402 -20.01 21.65 -20.05
CA HIS A 402 -21.44 21.42 -20.27
C HIS A 402 -22.21 22.56 -20.96
N GLU A 403 -21.54 23.42 -21.74
CA GLU A 403 -22.27 24.21 -22.75
C GLU A 403 -22.40 23.50 -24.10
N LYS A 404 -21.45 22.63 -24.49
CA LYS A 404 -21.49 21.97 -25.81
C LYS A 404 -22.50 20.82 -25.90
N TYR A 405 -22.75 20.11 -24.79
CA TYR A 405 -23.63 18.93 -24.78
C TYR A 405 -25.09 19.21 -24.39
N PHE A 406 -25.35 20.28 -23.62
CA PHE A 406 -26.73 20.63 -23.24
C PHE A 406 -27.53 21.25 -24.40
N LYS A 407 -26.86 21.90 -25.38
CA LYS A 407 -27.53 22.32 -26.62
C LYS A 407 -28.00 21.12 -27.44
N ILE A 408 -27.25 20.01 -27.47
CA ILE A 408 -27.63 18.82 -28.24
C ILE A 408 -28.87 18.12 -27.65
N LEU A 409 -29.05 18.15 -26.33
CA LEU A 409 -30.23 17.56 -25.67
C LEU A 409 -31.50 18.43 -25.74
N ARG A 410 -31.40 19.73 -26.07
CA ARG A 410 -32.57 20.59 -26.32
C ARG A 410 -33.09 20.54 -27.76
N PHE A 411 -32.32 20.03 -28.72
CA PHE A 411 -32.76 19.86 -30.12
C PHE A 411 -33.35 18.49 -30.45
N GLY A 412 -33.37 17.54 -29.50
CA GLY A 412 -33.97 16.20 -29.68
C GLY A 412 -35.43 16.07 -29.26
N ARG A 413 -36.13 17.18 -29.00
CA ARG A 413 -37.55 17.19 -28.59
C ARG A 413 -38.36 18.22 -29.38
N GLN A 414 -38.17 18.23 -30.69
CA GLN A 414 -39.13 18.78 -31.67
C GLN A 414 -39.08 17.92 -32.94
N THR A 415 -39.77 16.80 -32.88
CA THR A 415 -40.48 16.15 -34.01
C THR A 415 -41.64 15.38 -33.42
#